data_AF-A0A351RX47-F1
#
_entry.id   AF-A0A351RX47-F1
#
_cell.length_a   1.000
_cell.length_b   1.000
_cell.length_c   1.000
_cell.angle_alpha   90.00
_cell.angle_beta   90.00
_cell.angle_gamma   90.00
#
_symmetry.space_group_name_H-M   'P 1'
#
loop_
_entity.id
_entity.type
_entity.pdbx_description
1 polymer ?
#
loop_
_entity_poly.entity_id
_entity_poly.type
_entity_poly.pdbx_seq_one_letter_code
_entity_poly.pdbx_strand_id
1 'polypeptide(L)' 'MFETIKERLMAGEDVNIVGFGKFCLRDKKERVGRNPKTGQEFKITSRRVLTFKPSKNLKEIVNNK' A
#
# COMPACT_ATOMS: atom_id res chain seq x y z
N MET A 1 13.16 9.38 11.57
CA MET A 1 12.87 8.33 10.57
C MET A 1 11.38 8.26 10.22
N PHE A 2 10.48 7.89 11.14
CA PHE A 2 9.05 7.80 10.80
C PHE A 2 8.44 9.11 10.33
N GLU A 3 8.90 10.25 10.87
CA GLU A 3 8.43 11.57 10.43
C GLU A 3 8.80 11.85 8.97
N THR A 4 10.05 11.60 8.59
CA THR A 4 10.50 11.70 7.20
C THR A 4 9.70 10.79 6.26
N ILE A 5 9.30 9.60 6.72
CA ILE A 5 8.43 8.71 5.93
C ILE A 5 7.06 9.36 5.74
N LYS A 6 6.45 9.94 6.79
CA LYS A 6 5.16 10.64 6.67
C LYS A 6 5.24 11.82 5.71
N GLU A 7 6.25 12.67 5.86
CA GLU A 7 6.46 13.86 5.03
C GLU A 7 6.54 13.49 3.54
N ARG A 8 7.34 12.48 3.20
CA ARG A 8 7.49 11.99 1.82
C ARG A 8 6.19 11.41 1.27
N LEU A 9 5.49 10.61 2.07
CA LEU A 9 4.20 10.06 1.67
C LEU A 9 3.12 11.15 1.49
N MET A 10 3.13 12.18 2.33
CA MET A 10 2.24 13.35 2.19
C MET A 10 2.54 14.14 0.91
N ALA A 11 3.82 14.24 0.52
CA ALA A 11 4.25 14.82 -0.75
C ALA A 11 3.87 13.96 -1.97
N GLY A 12 3.32 12.75 -1.78
CA GLY A 12 2.97 11.86 -2.88
C GLY A 12 4.15 11.02 -3.39
N GLU A 13 5.26 11.00 -2.67
CA GLU A 13 6.48 10.28 -3.04
C GLU A 13 6.51 8.88 -2.44
N ASP A 14 7.04 7.92 -3.20
CA ASP A 14 7.34 6.60 -2.68
C ASP A 14 8.59 6.64 -1.79
N VAL A 15 8.62 5.82 -0.73
CA VAL A 15 9.78 5.71 0.17
C VAL A 15 10.44 4.35 0.03
N ASN A 16 11.72 4.32 -0.30
CA ASN A 16 12.52 3.09 -0.37
C ASN A 16 13.51 3.03 0.80
N ILE A 17 13.45 1.96 1.58
CA ILE A 17 14.39 1.67 2.67
C ILE A 17 15.21 0.46 2.23
N VAL A 18 16.47 0.71 1.87
CA VAL A 18 17.40 -0.31 1.39
C VAL A 18 17.51 -1.44 2.42
N GLY A 19 17.48 -2.69 1.96
CA GLY A 19 17.48 -3.88 2.82
C GLY A 19 16.12 -4.21 3.45
N PHE A 20 15.22 -3.25 3.64
CA PHE A 20 13.94 -3.47 4.32
C PHE A 20 12.75 -3.59 3.36
N GLY A 21 12.55 -2.62 2.48
CA GLY A 21 11.42 -2.62 1.55
C GLY A 21 11.00 -1.22 1.09
N LYS A 22 9.91 -1.16 0.33
CA LYS A 22 9.39 0.06 -0.28
C LYS A 22 7.94 0.33 0.12
N PHE A 23 7.68 1.54 0.60
CA PHE A 23 6.34 2.11 0.71
C PHE A 23 5.97 2.74 -0.63
N CYS A 24 4.86 2.27 -1.22
CA CYS A 24 4.37 2.74 -2.51
C CYS A 24 2.99 3.36 -2.34
N LEU A 25 2.79 4.56 -2.89
CA LEU A 25 1.46 5.14 -3.04
C LEU A 25 0.85 4.65 -4.35
N ARG A 26 -0.43 4.28 -4.32
CA ARG A 26 -1.18 3.93 -5.52
C ARG A 26 -2.52 4.63 -5.54
N ASP A 27 -2.84 5.22 -6.68
CA ASP A 27 -4.16 5.76 -6.92
C ASP A 27 -5.10 4.65 -7.41
N LYS A 28 -6.16 4.42 -6.66
CA LYS A 28 -7.24 3.51 -7.01
C LYS A 28 -8.36 4.32 -7.63
N LYS A 29 -8.66 3.99 -8.89
CA LYS A 29 -9.82 4.54 -9.58
C LYS A 29 -11.10 4.07 -8.92
N GLU A 30 -12.11 4.90 -9.08
CA GLU A 30 -13.48 4.56 -8.75
C GLU A 30 -13.94 3.32 -9.51
N ARG A 31 -14.71 2.46 -8.84
CA ARG A 31 -15.25 1.23 -9.43
C ARG A 31 -16.49 0.77 -8.69
N VAL A 32 -17.28 -0.09 -9.33
CA VAL A 32 -18.41 -0.75 -8.68
C VAL A 32 -17.91 -1.97 -7.90
N GLY A 33 -18.28 -2.04 -6.62
CA GLY A 33 -18.12 -3.20 -5.76
C GLY A 33 -19.45 -3.90 -5.54
N ARG A 34 -19.41 -5.08 -4.93
CA ARG A 34 -20.59 -5.84 -4.52
C ARG A 34 -20.46 -6.27 -3.07
N ASN A 35 -21.54 -6.14 -2.31
CA ASN A 35 -21.56 -6.63 -0.93
C ASN A 35 -21.47 -8.18 -0.97
N PRO A 36 -20.44 -8.80 -0.37
CA PRO A 36 -20.26 -10.25 -0.42
C PRO A 36 -21.44 -11.05 0.14
N LYS A 37 -22.24 -10.46 1.04
CA LYS A 37 -23.39 -11.12 1.68
C LYS A 37 -24.69 -10.96 0.90
N THR A 38 -24.94 -9.80 0.29
CA THR A 38 -26.24 -9.46 -0.33
C THR A 38 -26.19 -9.34 -1.86
N GLY A 39 -25.00 -9.27 -2.45
CA GLY A 39 -24.81 -9.06 -3.89
C GLY A 39 -25.09 -7.63 -4.36
N GLN A 40 -25.62 -6.76 -3.49
CA GLN A 40 -25.95 -5.38 -3.84
C GLN A 40 -24.71 -4.61 -4.30
N GLU A 41 -24.87 -3.90 -5.40
CA GLU A 41 -23.82 -3.06 -5.98
C GLU A 41 -23.65 -1.78 -5.18
N PHE A 42 -22.41 -1.34 -5.00
CA PHE A 42 -22.09 -0.07 -4.39
C PHE A 42 -20.88 0.57 -5.04
N LYS A 43 -20.84 1.89 -5.00
CA LYS A 43 -19.78 2.68 -5.62
C LYS A 43 -18.59 2.79 -4.67
N ILE A 44 -17.42 2.29 -5.08
CA ILE A 44 -16.16 2.45 -4.34
C ILE A 44 -15.48 3.70 -4.89
N THR A 45 -15.43 4.76 -4.08
CA THR A 45 -14.83 6.05 -4.48
C THR A 45 -13.34 5.93 -4.79
N SER A 46 -12.86 6.79 -5.68
CA SER A 46 -11.43 6.91 -5.96
C SER A 46 -10.67 7.33 -4.71
N ARG A 47 -9.53 6.69 -4.45
CA ARG A 47 -8.71 7.01 -3.28
C ARG A 47 -7.25 6.64 -3.52
N ARG A 48 -6.37 7.30 -2.78
CA ARG A 48 -4.96 6.90 -2.68
C ARG A 48 -4.81 5.84 -1.60
N VAL A 49 -4.02 4.80 -1.88
CA VAL A 49 -3.71 3.73 -0.92
C VAL A 49 -2.21 3.60 -0.74
N LEU A 50 -1.78 3.37 0.49
CA LEU A 50 -0.41 3.03 0.83
C LEU A 50 -0.23 1.50 0.78
N THR A 51 0.80 1.03 0.09
CA THR A 51 1.17 -0.40 0.06
C THR A 51 2.63 -0.55 0.44
N PHE A 52 2.93 -1.50 1.34
CA PHE A 52 4.31 -1.88 1.64
C PHE A 52 4.73 -3.11 0.81
N LYS A 53 5.90 -3.03 0.19
CA LYS A 53 6.56 -4.13 -0.52
C LYS A 53 7.83 -4.51 0.24
N PRO A 54 7.84 -5.60 1.03
CA PRO A 54 9.03 -6.03 1.73
C PRO A 54 10.12 -6.48 0.75
N SER A 55 11.38 -6.23 1.12
CA SER A 55 12.55 -6.68 0.37
C SER A 55 12.60 -8.22 0.30
N LYS A 56 13.36 -8.74 -0.66
CA LYS A 56 13.58 -10.20 -0.76
C LYS A 56 14.21 -10.74 0.53
N ASN A 57 15.25 -10.08 1.03
CA ASN A 57 15.95 -10.46 2.25
C ASN A 57 15.02 -10.44 3.49
N LEU A 58 14.19 -9.41 3.65
CA LEU A 58 13.23 -9.36 4.76
C LEU A 58 12.22 -10.50 4.68
N LYS A 59 11.74 -10.85 3.47
CA LYS A 59 10.84 -12.00 3.29
C LYS A 59 11.51 -13.32 3.64
N GLU A 60 12.78 -13.51 3.28
CA GLU A 60 13.55 -14.73 3.57
C GLU A 60 13.72 -14.91 5.09
N ILE A 61 14.19 -13.85 5.77
CA ILE A 61 14.36 -13.83 7.23
C ILE A 61 13.04 -14.15 7.94
N VAL A 62 11.92 -13.55 7.53
CA VAL A 62 10.61 -13.76 8.19
C VAL A 62 10.04 -15.15 7.93
N ASN A 63 10.26 -15.70 6.74
CA ASN A 63 9.70 -17.00 6.36
C ASN A 63 10.59 -18.19 6.78
N ASN A 64 11.69 -17.97 7.51
CA ASN A 64 12.69 -18.99 7.86
C ASN A 64 13.10 -19.84 6.64
N LYS A 65 13.36 -19.18 5.51
CA LYS A 65 13.90 -19.80 4.30
C LYS A 65 15.21 -19.14 3.91
#